data_AF-A0ABD1RWQ4-F1
#
_entry.id   AF-A0ABD1RWQ4-F1
#
_cell.length_a   1.000
_cell.length_b   1.000
_cell.length_c   1.000
_cell.angle_alpha   90.00
_cell.angle_beta   90.00
_cell.angle_gamma   90.00
#
_symmetry.space_group_name_H-M   'P 1'
#
loop_
_entity.id
_entity.type
_entity.pdbx_description
1 polymer ?
#
loop_
_entity_poly.entity_id
_entity_poly.type
_entity_poly.pdbx_seq_one_letter_code
_entity_poly.pdbx_strand_id
1 'polypeptide(L)'
;MATRVILALLLFLFCVSQVSSDLKIDEETKHVSQAFHVFSRGTDRTLMQDILMRITKYIDNPAPVRVPALVLAPAPTPGHLLDCGGLCKHRCSQHSRQNLCMRACGTCCVRCKCVPPGTSGNREMCGTCYTDLTTHRNKKKCP
;
A
#
# COMPACT_ATOMS: atom_id res chain seq x y z
N MET A 1 46.49 3.29 -29.73
CA MET A 1 46.37 3.51 -28.26
C MET A 1 45.03 4.14 -27.89
N ALA A 2 44.68 5.31 -28.43
CA ALA A 2 43.43 6.01 -28.12
C ALA A 2 42.15 5.20 -28.38
N THR A 3 42.10 4.42 -29.46
CA THR A 3 40.93 3.60 -29.82
C THR A 3 40.63 2.47 -28.82
N ARG A 4 41.67 1.85 -28.24
CA ARG A 4 41.49 0.81 -27.20
C ARG A 4 41.07 1.41 -25.86
N VAL A 5 41.50 2.63 -25.56
CA VAL A 5 41.08 3.40 -24.36
C VAL A 5 39.62 3.82 -24.48
N ILE A 6 39.18 4.27 -25.66
CA ILE A 6 37.77 4.62 -25.92
C ILE A 6 36.87 3.39 -25.80
N LEU A 7 37.28 2.25 -26.35
CA LEU A 7 36.50 1.00 -26.25
C LEU A 7 36.35 0.55 -24.79
N ALA A 8 37.41 0.66 -23.99
CA ALA A 8 37.37 0.33 -22.56
C ALA A 8 36.46 1.27 -21.76
N LEU A 9 36.48 2.57 -22.05
CA LEU A 9 35.59 3.57 -21.45
C LEU A 9 34.12 3.31 -21.78
N LEU A 10 33.81 2.99 -23.04
CA LEU A 10 32.44 2.68 -23.47
C LEU A 10 31.90 1.40 -22.82
N LEU A 11 32.74 0.36 -22.69
CA LEU A 11 32.38 -0.86 -21.97
C LEU A 11 32.15 -0.59 -20.48
N PHE A 12 33.00 0.23 -19.86
CA PHE A 12 32.87 0.59 -18.46
C PHE A 12 31.57 1.38 -18.19
N LEU A 13 31.24 2.35 -19.05
CA LEU A 13 29.98 3.10 -18.96
C LEU A 13 28.76 2.19 -19.19
N PHE A 14 28.82 1.26 -20.15
CA PHE A 14 27.77 0.28 -20.38
C PHE A 14 27.56 -0.67 -19.18
N CYS A 15 28.65 -1.05 -18.50
CA CYS A 15 28.59 -1.84 -17.26
C CYS A 15 27.98 -1.04 -16.10
N VAL A 16 28.30 0.24 -15.95
CA VAL A 16 27.69 1.12 -14.94
C VAL A 16 26.18 1.27 -15.19
N SER A 17 25.74 1.36 -16.46
CA SER A 17 24.31 1.38 -16.84
C SER A 17 23.58 0.08 -16.50
N GLN A 18 24.23 -1.08 -16.66
CA GLN A 18 23.63 -2.37 -16.29
C GLN A 18 23.52 -2.53 -14.77
N VAL A 19 24.52 -2.08 -13.99
CA VAL A 19 24.45 -2.08 -12.53
C VAL A 19 23.38 -1.11 -12.02
N SER A 20 23.15 0.00 -12.72
CA SER A 20 22.07 0.94 -12.42
C SER A 20 20.66 0.34 -12.58
N SER A 21 20.53 -0.81 -13.26
CA SER A 21 19.25 -1.54 -13.35
C SER A 21 18.95 -2.42 -12.12
N ASP A 22 19.92 -2.64 -11.21
CA ASP A 22 19.74 -3.54 -10.05
C ASP A 22 19.84 -2.84 -8.67
N LEU A 23 19.91 -1.50 -8.63
CA LEU A 23 19.78 -0.74 -7.38
C LEU A 23 18.36 -0.19 -7.18
N LYS A 24 17.62 -0.89 -6.32
CA LYS A 24 16.68 -0.36 -5.31
C LYS A 24 15.84 0.85 -5.73
N ILE A 25 14.62 0.58 -6.22
CA ILE A 25 13.53 1.55 -6.12
C ILE A 25 12.82 1.28 -4.79
N ASP A 26 13.04 2.18 -3.84
CA ASP A 26 12.26 2.28 -2.61
C ASP A 26 10.79 2.61 -2.94
N GLU A 27 9.92 1.73 -2.45
CA GLU A 27 8.50 1.76 -2.03
C GLU A 27 7.49 2.88 -2.42
N GLU A 28 7.82 3.99 -3.09
CA GLU A 28 6.87 5.13 -3.17
C GLU A 28 5.97 5.17 -4.43
N THR A 29 6.38 4.61 -5.57
CA THR A 29 5.71 4.89 -6.87
C THR A 29 4.67 3.87 -7.33
N LYS A 30 4.52 2.71 -6.67
CA LYS A 30 3.59 1.66 -7.12
C LYS A 30 2.12 2.00 -6.82
N HIS A 31 1.86 2.74 -5.74
CA HIS A 31 0.50 3.07 -5.30
C HIS A 31 -0.25 4.00 -6.25
N VAL A 32 0.44 4.95 -6.90
CA VAL A 32 -0.18 5.93 -7.81
C VAL A 32 -0.55 5.27 -9.15
N SER A 33 0.32 4.41 -9.67
CA SER A 33 0.11 3.77 -10.98
C SER A 33 -0.95 2.66 -10.93
N GLN A 34 -1.04 1.93 -9.80
CA GLN A 34 -2.02 0.86 -9.62
C GLN A 34 -3.45 1.40 -9.42
N ALA A 35 -3.61 2.60 -8.86
CA ALA A 35 -4.90 3.29 -8.77
C ALA A 35 -5.41 3.77 -10.14
N PHE A 36 -4.52 4.23 -11.02
CA PHE A 36 -4.88 4.73 -12.35
C PHE A 36 -5.26 3.62 -13.33
N HIS A 37 -4.61 2.44 -13.22
CA HIS A 37 -4.86 1.33 -14.14
C HIS A 37 -6.14 0.53 -13.84
N VAL A 38 -6.68 0.63 -12.62
CA VAL A 38 -7.95 0.00 -12.22
C VAL A 38 -9.15 0.78 -12.78
N PHE A 39 -9.02 2.09 -12.98
CA PHE A 39 -10.14 2.93 -13.44
C PHE A 39 -10.45 2.79 -14.94
N SER A 40 -9.44 2.44 -15.76
CA SER A 40 -9.53 2.50 -17.22
C SER A 40 -10.14 1.27 -17.91
N ARG A 41 -10.78 0.34 -17.17
CA ARG A 41 -11.29 -0.92 -17.76
C ARG A 41 -12.81 -1.09 -17.81
N GLY A 42 -13.61 -0.07 -17.53
CA GLY A 42 -15.07 -0.25 -17.64
C GLY A 42 -15.99 0.94 -17.40
N THR A 43 -15.65 2.15 -17.85
CA THR A 43 -16.60 3.28 -17.81
C THR A 43 -16.57 4.09 -19.09
N ASP A 44 -17.77 4.45 -19.56
CA ASP A 44 -18.06 5.22 -20.76
C ASP A 44 -17.18 6.48 -20.84
N ARG A 45 -16.58 6.77 -22.00
CA ARG A 45 -15.59 7.87 -22.17
C ARG A 45 -16.15 9.24 -21.74
N THR A 46 -17.47 9.38 -21.74
CA THR A 46 -18.21 10.57 -21.28
C THR A 46 -18.13 10.78 -19.76
N LEU A 47 -18.08 9.71 -18.96
CA LEU A 47 -18.00 9.81 -17.49
C LEU A 47 -16.61 10.27 -17.03
N MET A 48 -15.56 9.79 -17.69
CA MET A 48 -14.18 10.24 -17.43
C MET A 48 -14.01 11.72 -17.76
N GLN A 49 -14.62 12.20 -18.85
CA GLN A 49 -14.63 13.62 -19.19
C GLN A 49 -15.44 14.46 -18.20
N ASP A 50 -16.61 13.98 -17.73
CA ASP A 50 -17.40 14.69 -16.71
C ASP A 50 -16.66 14.79 -15.36
N ILE A 51 -15.99 13.72 -14.95
CA ILE A 51 -15.19 13.69 -13.72
C ILE A 51 -13.99 14.65 -13.83
N LEU A 52 -13.27 14.64 -14.95
CA LEU A 52 -12.14 15.57 -15.19
C LEU A 52 -12.60 17.03 -15.24
N MET A 53 -13.76 17.32 -15.82
CA MET A 53 -14.36 18.67 -15.86
C MET A 53 -14.79 19.14 -14.47
N ARG A 54 -15.29 18.25 -13.61
CA ARG A 54 -15.61 18.59 -12.20
C ARG A 54 -14.36 18.85 -11.37
N ILE A 55 -13.31 18.07 -11.59
CA ILE A 55 -12.04 18.23 -10.86
C ILE A 55 -11.34 19.54 -11.26
N THR A 56 -11.26 19.86 -12.55
CA THR A 56 -10.63 21.12 -13.04
C THR A 56 -11.35 22.35 -12.50
N LYS A 57 -12.68 22.38 -12.50
CA LYS A 57 -13.47 23.46 -11.90
C LYS A 57 -13.15 23.70 -10.41
N TYR A 58 -12.76 22.66 -9.67
CA TYR A 58 -12.39 22.78 -8.25
C TYR A 58 -10.98 23.36 -8.06
N ILE A 59 -10.08 23.17 -9.03
CA ILE A 59 -8.71 23.69 -8.98
C ILE A 59 -8.67 25.16 -9.43
N ASP A 60 -9.47 25.53 -10.43
CA ASP A 60 -9.46 26.87 -11.02
C ASP A 60 -10.25 27.93 -10.21
N ASN A 61 -10.96 27.52 -9.15
CA ASN A 61 -11.79 28.41 -8.35
C ASN A 61 -11.46 28.28 -6.85
N PRO A 62 -10.28 28.77 -6.40
CA PRO A 62 -9.94 28.80 -4.99
C PRO A 62 -10.75 29.89 -4.30
N ALA A 63 -12.03 29.64 -4.04
CA ALA A 63 -12.79 30.47 -3.12
C ALA A 63 -12.04 30.51 -1.78
N PRO A 64 -11.82 31.68 -1.18
CA PRO A 64 -11.13 31.78 0.09
C PRO A 64 -12.07 31.23 1.16
N VAL A 65 -11.91 29.97 1.52
CA VAL A 65 -12.53 29.40 2.71
C VAL A 65 -11.91 30.13 3.90
N ARG A 66 -12.61 31.16 4.38
CA ARG A 66 -12.36 31.76 5.70
C ARG A 66 -12.70 30.71 6.75
N VAL A 67 -11.73 29.87 7.09
CA VAL A 67 -11.77 29.09 8.32
C VAL A 67 -11.59 30.06 9.50
N PRO A 68 -12.55 30.13 10.45
CA PRO A 68 -12.37 30.92 11.65
C PRO A 68 -11.14 30.41 12.41
N ALA A 69 -10.22 31.33 12.73
CA ALA A 69 -9.14 31.08 13.66
C ALA A 69 -9.70 30.85 15.07
N LEU A 70 -10.06 29.61 15.39
CA LEU A 70 -10.38 29.20 16.75
C LEU A 70 -9.63 27.90 17.04
N VAL A 71 -8.60 28.07 17.86
CA VAL A 71 -7.90 27.06 18.64
C VAL A 71 -7.05 26.09 17.80
N LEU A 72 -5.74 26.26 17.88
CA LEU A 72 -4.75 25.22 17.60
C LEU A 72 -5.03 24.04 18.56
N ALA A 73 -5.96 23.17 18.18
CA ALA A 73 -6.00 21.83 18.72
C ALA A 73 -4.64 21.19 18.39
N PRO A 74 -4.00 20.47 19.32
CA PRO A 74 -2.80 19.71 19.00
C PRO A 74 -3.12 18.83 17.80
N ALA A 75 -2.24 18.85 16.79
CA ALA A 75 -2.33 17.98 15.64
C ALA A 75 -2.64 16.55 16.13
N PRO A 76 -3.53 15.80 15.48
CA PRO A 76 -3.73 14.40 15.84
C PRO A 76 -2.35 13.75 15.85
N THR A 77 -1.92 13.28 17.03
CA THR A 77 -0.80 12.35 17.14
C THR A 77 -0.97 11.33 16.03
N PRO A 78 0.10 10.93 15.31
CA PRO A 78 -0.02 9.93 14.26
C PRO A 78 -0.73 8.74 14.87
N GLY A 79 -2.03 8.60 14.56
CA GLY A 79 -2.86 7.56 15.11
C GLY A 79 -2.23 6.30 14.60
N HIS A 80 -1.52 5.62 15.51
CA HIS A 80 -0.57 4.55 15.24
C HIS A 80 -1.00 3.76 14.00
N LEU A 81 -0.42 4.09 12.84
CA LEU A 81 -0.76 3.46 11.57
C LEU A 81 -0.35 2.01 11.71
N LEU A 82 -1.32 1.15 12.02
CA LEU A 82 -1.06 -0.23 12.34
C LEU A 82 -0.53 -0.92 11.07
N ASP A 83 0.74 -1.28 11.07
CA ASP A 83 1.38 -1.95 9.95
C ASP A 83 0.91 -3.41 9.88
N CYS A 84 -0.18 -3.62 9.13
CA CYS A 84 -0.68 -4.95 8.83
C CYS A 84 0.35 -5.82 8.09
N GLY A 85 1.23 -5.22 7.28
CA GLY A 85 2.22 -5.94 6.50
C GLY A 85 3.24 -6.64 7.40
N GLY A 86 3.90 -5.88 8.26
CA GLY A 86 4.87 -6.38 9.22
C GLY A 86 4.26 -7.35 10.24
N LEU A 87 3.11 -6.99 10.82
CA LEU A 87 2.45 -7.81 11.83
C LEU A 87 1.98 -9.15 11.26
N CYS A 88 1.35 -9.15 10.08
CA CYS A 88 0.93 -10.40 9.44
C CYS A 88 2.12 -11.26 9.01
N LYS A 89 3.24 -10.64 8.59
CA LYS A 89 4.47 -11.37 8.23
C LYS A 89 5.00 -12.19 9.41
N HIS A 90 5.02 -11.59 10.61
CA HIS A 90 5.39 -12.33 11.81
C HIS A 90 4.37 -13.43 12.13
N ARG A 91 3.07 -13.09 12.13
CA ARG A 91 1.98 -14.02 12.42
C ARG A 91 1.98 -15.27 11.56
N CYS A 92 2.26 -15.10 10.27
CA CYS A 92 2.22 -16.17 9.28
C CYS A 92 3.56 -16.88 9.05
N SER A 93 4.62 -16.49 9.76
CA SER A 93 6.00 -17.00 9.54
C SER A 93 6.11 -18.52 9.63
N GLN A 94 5.42 -19.14 10.61
CA GLN A 94 5.43 -20.59 10.81
C GLN A 94 4.23 -21.32 10.16
N HIS A 95 3.37 -20.61 9.43
CA HIS A 95 2.22 -21.24 8.81
C HIS A 95 2.65 -22.01 7.56
N SER A 96 2.23 -23.27 7.42
CA SER A 96 2.52 -24.11 6.24
C SER A 96 2.09 -23.51 4.89
N ARG A 97 1.18 -22.54 4.90
CA ARG A 97 0.61 -21.86 3.72
C ARG A 97 0.73 -20.34 3.91
N GLN A 98 1.96 -19.83 4.01
CA GLN A 98 2.26 -18.42 4.27
C GLN A 98 1.45 -17.45 3.41
N ASN A 99 1.41 -17.62 2.08
CA ASN A 99 0.68 -16.72 1.19
C ASN A 99 -0.84 -16.66 1.48
N LEU A 100 -1.44 -17.80 1.82
CA LEU A 100 -2.85 -17.88 2.19
C LEU A 100 -3.09 -17.21 3.55
N CYS A 101 -2.21 -17.48 4.52
CA CYS A 101 -2.26 -16.87 5.84
C CYS A 101 -2.13 -15.34 5.74
N MET A 102 -1.16 -14.83 4.97
CA MET A 102 -0.94 -13.39 4.78
C MET A 102 -2.17 -12.69 4.21
N ARG A 103 -2.82 -13.28 3.20
CA ARG A 103 -4.05 -12.74 2.60
C ARG A 103 -5.20 -12.69 3.60
N ALA A 104 -5.37 -13.76 4.38
CA ALA A 104 -6.40 -13.83 5.41
C ALA A 104 -6.13 -12.83 6.54
N CYS A 105 -4.91 -12.83 7.07
CA CYS A 105 -4.45 -11.92 8.12
C CYS A 105 -4.63 -10.47 7.70
N GLY A 106 -4.18 -10.07 6.50
CA GLY A 106 -4.32 -8.70 6.02
C GLY A 106 -5.78 -8.25 5.94
N THR A 107 -6.68 -9.14 5.49
CA THR A 107 -8.13 -8.84 5.47
C THR A 107 -8.69 -8.64 6.88
N CYS A 108 -8.28 -9.49 7.83
CA CYS A 108 -8.70 -9.37 9.23
C CYS A 108 -8.09 -8.15 9.91
N CYS A 109 -6.85 -7.82 9.58
CA CYS A 109 -6.12 -6.67 10.12
C CYS A 109 -6.76 -5.35 9.69
N VAL A 110 -7.05 -5.17 8.40
CA VAL A 110 -7.70 -3.95 7.90
C VAL A 110 -9.11 -3.80 8.48
N ARG A 111 -9.84 -4.90 8.67
CA ARG A 111 -11.20 -4.89 9.20
C ARG A 111 -11.26 -4.66 10.71
N CYS A 112 -10.45 -5.39 11.46
CA CYS A 112 -10.47 -5.41 12.93
C CYS A 112 -9.42 -4.48 13.56
N LYS A 113 -8.55 -3.88 12.76
CA LYS A 113 -7.44 -3.00 13.19
C LYS A 113 -6.58 -3.64 14.29
N CYS A 114 -6.36 -4.95 14.18
CA CYS A 114 -5.63 -5.73 15.18
C CYS A 114 -5.05 -7.01 14.53
N VAL A 115 -3.81 -7.35 14.92
CA VAL A 115 -3.19 -8.65 14.65
C VAL A 115 -2.69 -9.19 15.97
N PRO A 116 -3.07 -10.42 16.38
CA PRO A 116 -2.66 -10.92 17.68
C PRO A 116 -1.18 -11.31 17.70
N PRO A 117 -0.51 -11.24 18.87
CA PRO A 117 0.92 -11.50 18.99
C PRO A 117 1.25 -13.00 18.93
N GLY A 118 2.44 -13.32 18.41
CA GLY A 118 2.90 -14.70 18.19
C GLY A 118 2.50 -15.25 16.81
N THR A 119 2.78 -16.53 16.56
CA THR A 119 2.50 -17.21 15.26
C THR A 119 1.22 -18.06 15.30
N SER A 120 0.67 -18.34 16.48
CA SER A 120 -0.54 -19.12 16.71
C SER A 120 -1.22 -18.69 18.04
N GLY A 121 -2.48 -19.07 18.25
CA GLY A 121 -3.21 -18.77 19.50
C GLY A 121 -3.55 -17.29 19.68
N ASN A 122 -3.81 -16.83 20.91
CA ASN A 122 -3.98 -15.40 21.28
C ASN A 122 -5.05 -14.63 20.49
N ARG A 123 -5.99 -15.30 19.83
CA ARG A 123 -6.96 -14.64 18.93
C ARG A 123 -7.92 -13.74 19.71
N GLU A 124 -8.19 -14.11 20.95
CA GLU A 124 -8.99 -13.38 21.94
C GLU A 124 -8.42 -11.99 22.27
N MET A 125 -7.11 -11.75 22.08
CA MET A 125 -6.52 -10.42 22.27
C MET A 125 -7.05 -9.38 21.28
N CYS A 126 -7.49 -9.82 20.09
CA CYS A 126 -8.13 -8.95 19.09
C CYS A 126 -9.67 -9.00 19.17
N GLY A 127 -10.22 -9.61 20.22
CA GLY A 127 -11.65 -9.68 20.49
C GLY A 127 -12.47 -10.44 19.46
N THR A 128 -13.79 -10.26 19.54
CA THR A 128 -14.79 -10.96 18.74
C THR A 128 -14.65 -10.72 17.25
N CYS A 129 -14.18 -9.53 16.83
CA CYS A 129 -13.94 -9.25 15.42
C CYS A 129 -12.98 -10.27 14.80
N TYR A 130 -11.85 -10.56 15.45
CA TYR A 130 -10.87 -11.49 14.89
C TYR A 130 -11.32 -12.95 15.06
N THR A 131 -11.98 -13.29 16.17
CA THR A 131 -12.39 -14.67 16.47
C THR A 131 -13.63 -15.11 15.72
N ASP A 132 -14.59 -14.22 15.46
CA ASP A 132 -15.93 -14.60 14.94
C ASP A 132 -16.05 -14.44 13.43
N LEU A 133 -15.01 -13.87 12.81
CA LEU A 133 -14.91 -13.80 11.36
C LEU A 133 -14.86 -15.22 10.76
N THR A 134 -15.90 -15.57 10.00
CA THR A 134 -16.01 -16.84 9.29
C THR A 134 -16.00 -16.67 7.78
N THR A 135 -15.62 -17.74 7.09
CA THR A 135 -15.77 -17.89 5.64
C THR A 135 -17.19 -18.33 5.32
N HIS A 136 -17.59 -18.29 4.04
CA HIS A 136 -18.88 -18.83 3.59
C HIS A 136 -19.12 -20.30 3.99
N ARG A 137 -18.07 -21.06 4.30
CA ARG A 137 -18.17 -22.47 4.75
C ARG A 137 -18.17 -22.61 6.28
N ASN A 138 -18.52 -21.57 7.02
CA ASN A 138 -18.53 -21.51 8.50
C ASN A 138 -17.18 -21.86 9.17
N LYS A 139 -16.07 -21.81 8.44
CA LYS A 139 -14.72 -21.98 8.99
C LYS A 139 -14.17 -20.63 9.44
N LYS A 140 -13.43 -20.60 10.55
CA LYS A 140 -12.71 -19.42 11.02
C LYS A 140 -11.83 -18.86 9.88
N LYS A 141 -11.99 -17.57 9.60
CA LYS A 141 -11.33 -16.90 8.48
C LYS A 141 -9.94 -16.39 8.86
N CYS A 142 -9.80 -15.83 10.05
CA CYS A 142 -8.54 -15.23 10.51
C CYS A 142 -7.58 -16.31 11.05
N PRO A 143 -6.27 -16.20 10.76
CA PRO A 143 -5.27 -17.19 11.18
C PRO A 143 -5.01 -17.16 12.69
#